data_AF-A0A3D5FCV3-F1
#
_entry.id   AF-A0A3D5FCV3-F1
#
_cell.length_a   1.000
_cell.length_b   1.000
_cell.length_c   1.000
_cell.angle_alpha   90.00
_cell.angle_beta   90.00
_cell.angle_gamma   90.00
#
_symmetry.space_group_name_H-M   'P 1'
#
loop_
_entity.id
_entity.type
_entity.pdbx_description
1 polymer ?
#
loop_
_entity_poly.entity_id
_entity_poly.type
_entity_poly.pdbx_seq_one_letter_code
_entity_poly.pdbx_strand_id
1 'polypeptide(L)'
;PLHGVPVTIKSNIDVAGKPTPNGLPAFKDLIAPADSPVVSNLKKAGAIIIGRTNTPELSMRLTTDNPLHGRTFNPWHENASPGGSSGGASAAAAAGFGPIHHGNDIGGSLRCPASNCGLSTLKPTFGRVPTYLPTAPVERGLLAQLMSVQGVICREVRDLRLAMKVLAQGDARDPFWMPV
;
A
#
# COMPACT_ATOMS: atom_id res chain seq x y z
N PRO A 1 -14.74 11.02 6.79
CA PRO A 1 -15.36 9.73 7.21
C PRO A 1 -14.42 8.80 7.99
N LEU A 2 -13.10 9.07 8.01
CA LEU A 2 -12.09 8.29 8.71
C LEU A 2 -11.44 9.07 9.87
N HIS A 3 -12.10 10.09 10.41
CA HIS A 3 -11.54 10.89 11.50
C HIS A 3 -11.13 10.00 12.69
N GLY A 4 -9.86 10.05 13.08
CA GLY A 4 -9.31 9.24 14.16
C GLY A 4 -9.02 7.77 13.81
N VAL A 5 -9.31 7.32 12.58
CA VAL A 5 -9.08 5.93 12.18
C VAL A 5 -7.60 5.71 11.87
N PRO A 6 -6.91 4.78 12.56
CA PRO A 6 -5.50 4.50 12.29
C PRO A 6 -5.33 3.73 10.98
N VAL A 7 -4.38 4.16 10.15
CA VAL A 7 -4.05 3.52 8.88
C VAL A 7 -2.55 3.37 8.69
N THR A 8 -2.14 2.38 7.92
CA THR A 8 -0.72 2.21 7.54
C THR A 8 -0.54 2.38 6.04
N ILE A 9 0.64 2.88 5.63
CA ILE A 9 0.99 3.07 4.21
C ILE A 9 2.19 2.20 3.84
N LYS A 10 2.06 1.37 2.79
CA LYS A 10 3.19 0.62 2.22
C LYS A 10 4.38 1.52 1.89
N SER A 11 5.59 1.09 2.23
CA SER A 11 6.82 1.90 2.14
C SER A 11 7.28 2.24 0.73
N ASN A 12 6.60 1.74 -0.31
CA ASN A 12 6.83 2.08 -1.72
C ASN A 12 5.93 3.23 -2.24
N ILE A 13 5.12 3.85 -1.37
CA ILE A 13 4.24 4.98 -1.70
C ILE A 13 4.72 6.25 -1.03
N ASP A 14 4.57 7.40 -1.66
CA ASP A 14 5.05 8.66 -1.11
C ASP A 14 4.14 9.25 -0.04
N VAL A 15 4.74 9.60 1.08
CA VAL A 15 4.14 10.39 2.17
C VAL A 15 5.05 11.60 2.36
N ALA A 16 4.51 12.81 2.20
CA ALA A 16 5.28 14.06 2.24
C ALA A 16 6.18 14.14 3.48
N GLY A 17 7.46 14.46 3.27
CA GLY A 17 8.46 14.58 4.33
C GLY A 17 8.91 13.25 4.96
N LYS A 18 8.55 12.11 4.36
CA LYS A 18 8.98 10.77 4.82
C LYS A 18 9.79 10.07 3.73
N PRO A 19 10.68 9.13 4.11
CA PRO A 19 11.42 8.33 3.14
C PRO A 19 10.52 7.33 2.40
N THR A 20 10.81 7.15 1.11
CA THR A 20 10.24 6.10 0.24
C THR A 20 11.34 5.15 -0.23
N PRO A 21 11.80 4.23 0.64
CA PRO A 21 12.94 3.38 0.34
C PRO A 21 12.64 2.26 -0.65
N ASN A 22 11.37 1.84 -0.78
CA ASN A 22 10.98 0.68 -1.58
C ASN A 22 11.80 -0.60 -1.25
N GLY A 23 12.21 -0.74 0.02
CA GLY A 23 13.06 -1.83 0.51
C GLY A 23 14.56 -1.72 0.19
N LEU A 24 15.00 -0.71 -0.55
CA LEU A 24 16.39 -0.58 -0.99
C LEU A 24 17.20 0.36 -0.08
N PRO A 25 18.38 -0.06 0.43
CA PRO A 25 19.28 0.82 1.18
C PRO A 25 19.67 2.09 0.44
N ALA A 26 19.79 2.03 -0.89
CA ALA A 26 20.10 3.18 -1.74
C ALA A 26 19.05 4.30 -1.69
N PHE A 27 17.80 3.98 -1.34
CA PHE A 27 16.69 4.94 -1.27
C PHE A 27 16.26 5.24 0.17
N LYS A 28 17.05 4.83 1.18
CA LYS A 28 16.71 5.05 2.60
C LYS A 28 16.47 6.52 2.95
N ASP A 29 17.16 7.42 2.24
CA ASP A 29 17.09 8.88 2.43
C ASP A 29 16.35 9.59 1.26
N LEU A 30 15.64 8.83 0.41
CA LEU A 30 14.80 9.40 -0.65
C LEU A 30 13.53 9.98 -0.03
N ILE A 31 13.57 11.27 0.34
CA ILE A 31 12.45 11.96 0.99
C ILE A 31 11.42 12.41 -0.04
N ALA A 32 10.17 12.02 0.18
CA ALA A 32 9.07 12.40 -0.70
C ALA A 32 8.72 13.90 -0.57
N PRO A 33 8.67 14.66 -1.69
CA PRO A 33 8.34 16.08 -1.66
C PRO A 33 6.84 16.34 -1.47
N ALA A 34 5.99 15.37 -1.79
CA ALA A 34 4.54 15.48 -1.70
C ALA A 34 3.91 14.11 -1.40
N ASP A 35 2.62 14.12 -1.05
CA ASP A 35 1.83 12.90 -0.89
C ASP A 35 1.44 12.31 -2.25
N SER A 36 1.52 10.97 -2.34
CA SER A 36 0.80 10.22 -3.38
C SER A 36 -0.73 10.40 -3.23
N PRO A 37 -1.51 10.26 -4.32
CA PRO A 37 -2.95 10.50 -4.31
C PRO A 37 -3.70 9.78 -3.17
N VAL A 38 -3.43 8.48 -2.97
CA VAL A 38 -4.04 7.67 -1.91
C VAL A 38 -3.76 8.20 -0.50
N VAL A 39 -2.57 8.77 -0.27
CA VAL A 39 -2.19 9.35 1.02
C VAL A 39 -2.95 10.66 1.24
N SER A 40 -2.99 11.53 0.23
CA SER A 40 -3.80 12.76 0.25
C SER A 40 -5.26 12.45 0.54
N ASN A 41 -5.82 11.42 -0.11
CA ASN A 41 -7.22 11.02 0.05
C ASN A 41 -7.53 10.51 1.46
N LEU A 42 -6.65 9.67 2.02
CA LEU A 42 -6.77 9.19 3.40
C LEU A 42 -6.71 10.35 4.40
N LYS A 43 -5.74 11.27 4.25
CA LYS A 43 -5.61 12.45 5.11
C LYS A 43 -6.84 13.36 5.03
N LYS A 44 -7.32 13.68 3.82
CA LYS A 44 -8.56 14.47 3.60
C LYS A 44 -9.79 13.83 4.24
N ALA A 45 -9.85 12.49 4.28
CA ALA A 45 -10.93 11.77 4.94
C ALA A 45 -10.85 11.79 6.48
N GLY A 46 -9.73 12.26 7.05
CA GLY A 46 -9.46 12.36 8.49
C GLY A 46 -8.64 11.20 9.07
N ALA A 47 -8.13 10.30 8.24
CA ALA A 47 -7.37 9.13 8.70
C ALA A 47 -6.03 9.53 9.35
N ILE A 48 -5.60 8.78 10.36
CA ILE A 48 -4.34 8.98 11.06
C ILE A 48 -3.32 7.94 10.58
N ILE A 49 -2.29 8.39 9.85
CA ILE A 49 -1.23 7.49 9.39
C ILE A 49 -0.30 7.18 10.56
N ILE A 50 -0.38 5.96 11.09
CA ILE A 50 0.37 5.54 12.27
C ILE A 50 1.70 4.85 11.94
N GLY A 51 1.91 4.46 10.69
CA GLY A 51 3.12 3.72 10.33
C GLY A 51 3.28 3.42 8.85
N ARG A 52 4.51 2.98 8.52
CA ARG A 52 4.92 2.57 7.18
C ARG A 52 5.13 1.07 7.18
N THR A 53 4.44 0.34 6.31
CA THR A 53 4.53 -1.13 6.29
C THR A 53 5.61 -1.62 5.35
N ASN A 54 6.31 -2.67 5.80
CA ASN A 54 7.42 -3.27 5.10
C ASN A 54 7.00 -3.89 3.74
N THR A 55 7.95 -3.99 2.81
CA THR A 55 7.81 -4.53 1.45
C THR A 55 9.12 -5.19 1.04
N PRO A 56 9.14 -6.25 0.22
CA PRO A 56 10.39 -6.69 -0.39
C PRO A 56 11.00 -5.61 -1.29
N GLU A 57 12.29 -5.72 -1.55
CA GLU A 57 13.02 -4.84 -2.47
C GLU A 57 12.26 -4.70 -3.79
N LEU A 58 12.02 -3.44 -4.18
CA LEU A 58 11.26 -3.07 -5.39
C LEU A 58 9.86 -3.64 -5.47
N SER A 59 9.33 -4.18 -4.37
CA SER A 59 8.05 -4.87 -4.34
C SER A 59 7.96 -6.12 -5.23
N MET A 60 9.11 -6.71 -5.60
CA MET A 60 9.25 -7.81 -6.58
C MET A 60 9.49 -9.18 -5.93
N ARG A 61 8.71 -9.52 -4.90
CA ARG A 61 8.73 -10.85 -4.26
C ARG A 61 7.36 -11.15 -3.63
N LEU A 62 6.96 -12.43 -3.65
CA LEU A 62 5.75 -12.91 -2.96
C LEU A 62 5.99 -13.32 -1.50
N THR A 63 7.08 -12.83 -0.90
CA THR A 63 7.34 -12.82 0.54
C THR A 63 7.93 -11.45 0.89
N THR A 64 7.88 -11.04 2.15
CA THR A 64 8.26 -9.70 2.57
C THR A 64 9.50 -9.71 3.46
N ASP A 65 10.65 -9.44 2.85
CA ASP A 65 11.93 -9.20 3.52
C ASP A 65 12.76 -8.19 2.71
N ASN A 66 13.59 -7.39 3.39
CA ASN A 66 14.59 -6.55 2.74
C ASN A 66 15.75 -6.22 3.71
N PRO A 67 16.89 -5.68 3.22
CA PRO A 67 18.04 -5.34 4.07
C PRO A 67 17.81 -4.21 5.08
N LEU A 68 16.82 -3.33 4.87
CA LEU A 68 16.55 -2.17 5.74
C LEU A 68 15.76 -2.50 7.00
N HIS A 69 14.79 -3.41 6.87
CA HIS A 69 13.81 -3.72 7.92
C HIS A 69 13.75 -5.22 8.24
N GLY A 70 14.55 -6.04 7.55
CA GLY A 70 14.57 -7.47 7.72
C GLY A 70 13.29 -8.16 7.24
N ARG A 71 13.12 -9.40 7.69
CA ARG A 71 11.98 -10.25 7.38
C ARG A 71 10.74 -9.81 8.16
N THR A 72 9.61 -9.73 7.46
CA THR A 72 8.28 -9.65 8.08
C THR A 72 7.80 -11.06 8.40
N PHE A 73 7.34 -11.28 9.63
CA PHE A 73 6.77 -12.55 10.07
C PHE A 73 5.25 -12.60 9.84
N ASN A 74 4.73 -13.80 9.61
CA ASN A 74 3.28 -14.03 9.56
C ASN A 74 2.74 -14.11 11.01
N PRO A 75 1.75 -13.29 11.41
CA PRO A 75 1.22 -13.29 12.78
C PRO A 75 0.61 -14.63 13.22
N TRP A 76 0.23 -15.51 12.29
CA TRP A 76 -0.31 -16.82 12.61
C TRP A 76 0.75 -17.87 12.89
N HIS A 77 1.95 -17.72 12.29
CA HIS A 77 3.05 -18.67 12.47
C HIS A 77 4.38 -18.08 11.97
N GLU A 78 5.41 -18.02 12.82
CA GLU A 78 6.69 -17.37 12.50
C GLU A 78 7.44 -18.01 11.32
N ASN A 79 7.32 -19.32 11.13
CA ASN A 79 7.95 -20.01 10.00
C ASN A 79 7.17 -19.86 8.69
N ALA A 80 5.95 -19.31 8.72
CA ALA A 80 5.18 -19.02 7.51
C ALA A 80 5.55 -17.65 6.92
N SER A 81 5.36 -17.49 5.61
CA SER A 81 5.48 -16.18 4.97
C SER A 81 4.18 -15.39 5.14
N PRO A 82 4.22 -14.08 5.42
CA PRO A 82 3.04 -13.22 5.35
C PRO A 82 2.61 -12.94 3.90
N GLY A 83 3.30 -13.51 2.91
CA GLY A 83 3.15 -13.19 1.49
C GLY A 83 3.83 -11.88 1.11
N GLY A 84 3.58 -11.42 -0.12
CA GLY A 84 4.16 -10.19 -0.62
C GLY A 84 3.53 -9.71 -1.93
N SER A 85 3.80 -8.49 -2.36
CA SER A 85 4.73 -7.55 -1.70
C SER A 85 4.11 -6.67 -0.61
N SER A 86 2.79 -6.68 -0.42
CA SER A 86 2.14 -5.95 0.68
C SER A 86 2.03 -6.79 1.97
N GLY A 87 3.04 -7.63 2.25
CA GLY A 87 3.03 -8.53 3.40
C GLY A 87 3.14 -7.80 4.73
N GLY A 88 3.86 -6.68 4.80
CA GLY A 88 3.87 -5.82 6.00
C GLY A 88 2.48 -5.27 6.33
N ALA A 89 1.69 -4.91 5.31
CA ALA A 89 0.32 -4.44 5.49
C ALA A 89 -0.60 -5.56 6.00
N SER A 90 -0.44 -6.77 5.48
CA SER A 90 -1.22 -7.94 5.93
C SER A 90 -0.83 -8.38 7.33
N ALA A 91 0.45 -8.43 7.65
CA ALA A 91 0.92 -8.72 9.00
C ALA A 91 0.39 -7.68 10.01
N ALA A 92 0.46 -6.38 9.68
CA ALA A 92 -0.08 -5.33 10.54
C ALA A 92 -1.61 -5.44 10.73
N ALA A 93 -2.35 -5.79 9.68
CA ALA A 93 -3.79 -5.99 9.74
C ALA A 93 -4.18 -7.18 10.63
N ALA A 94 -3.50 -8.32 10.47
CA ALA A 94 -3.74 -9.51 11.29
C ALA A 94 -3.28 -9.30 12.74
N ALA A 95 -2.20 -8.55 12.98
CA ALA A 95 -1.71 -8.21 14.32
C ALA A 95 -2.51 -7.09 15.01
N GLY A 96 -3.56 -6.54 14.39
CA GLY A 96 -4.46 -5.58 15.05
C GLY A 96 -3.97 -4.13 15.08
N PHE A 97 -3.02 -3.72 14.23
CA PHE A 97 -2.46 -2.36 14.25
C PHE A 97 -3.48 -1.28 13.83
N GLY A 98 -4.52 -1.67 13.10
CA GLY A 98 -5.61 -0.78 12.69
C GLY A 98 -6.63 -1.54 11.85
N PRO A 99 -7.69 -0.86 11.35
CA PRO A 99 -8.68 -1.49 10.46
C PRO A 99 -8.29 -1.41 8.97
N ILE A 100 -7.43 -0.47 8.55
CA ILE A 100 -7.15 -0.19 7.13
C ILE A 100 -5.64 -0.13 6.89
N HIS A 101 -5.16 -0.97 5.97
CA HIS A 101 -3.75 -1.06 5.63
C HIS A 101 -3.56 -0.93 4.12
N HIS A 102 -2.95 0.16 3.67
CA HIS A 102 -2.72 0.41 2.26
C HIS A 102 -1.67 -0.53 1.67
N GLY A 103 -1.92 -1.00 0.44
CA GLY A 103 -0.95 -1.72 -0.39
C GLY A 103 -1.20 -1.50 -1.88
N ASN A 104 -0.48 -2.24 -2.71
CA ASN A 104 -0.67 -2.24 -4.17
C ASN A 104 -0.47 -3.64 -4.74
N ASP A 105 -1.07 -3.86 -5.90
CA ASP A 105 -1.12 -5.15 -6.59
C ASP A 105 -0.81 -4.94 -8.07
N ILE A 106 0.24 -5.61 -8.55
CA ILE A 106 0.59 -5.73 -9.96
C ILE A 106 0.44 -7.18 -10.45
N GLY A 107 0.79 -8.15 -9.60
CA GLY A 107 0.76 -9.59 -9.90
C GLY A 107 0.31 -10.45 -8.71
N GLY A 108 -0.50 -9.90 -7.80
CA GLY A 108 -0.96 -10.59 -6.59
C GLY A 108 -0.59 -9.88 -5.29
N SER A 109 0.10 -8.74 -5.35
CA SER A 109 0.72 -8.13 -4.18
C SER A 109 -0.23 -7.57 -3.12
N LEU A 110 -1.55 -7.53 -3.36
CA LEU A 110 -2.57 -7.39 -2.31
C LEU A 110 -3.16 -8.76 -1.95
N ARG A 111 -3.55 -9.54 -2.97
CA ARG A 111 -4.30 -10.79 -2.83
C ARG A 111 -3.51 -11.91 -2.14
N CYS A 112 -2.27 -12.14 -2.56
CA CYS A 112 -1.39 -13.14 -1.97
C CYS A 112 -1.15 -12.91 -0.47
N PRO A 113 -0.68 -11.72 -0.02
CA PRO A 113 -0.42 -11.53 1.41
C PRO A 113 -1.71 -11.49 2.25
N ALA A 114 -2.82 -10.99 1.70
CA ALA A 114 -4.12 -11.07 2.38
C ALA A 114 -4.57 -12.52 2.56
N SER A 115 -4.45 -13.36 1.53
CA SER A 115 -4.75 -14.79 1.61
C SER A 115 -3.89 -15.50 2.65
N ASN A 116 -2.58 -15.23 2.67
CA ASN A 116 -1.65 -15.85 3.61
C ASN A 116 -1.89 -15.43 5.08
N CYS A 117 -2.49 -14.25 5.29
CA CYS A 117 -2.77 -13.71 6.62
C CYS A 117 -4.26 -13.79 7.00
N GLY A 118 -5.11 -14.42 6.20
CA GLY A 118 -6.54 -14.59 6.52
C GLY A 118 -7.34 -13.27 6.51
N LEU A 119 -7.13 -12.41 5.51
CA LEU A 119 -7.69 -11.05 5.45
C LEU A 119 -8.52 -10.79 4.19
N SER A 120 -9.30 -9.72 4.23
CA SER A 120 -10.09 -9.22 3.10
C SER A 120 -9.30 -8.18 2.32
N THR A 121 -9.31 -8.28 1.00
CA THR A 121 -8.72 -7.28 0.10
C THR A 121 -9.44 -7.25 -1.24
N LEU A 122 -9.24 -6.17 -1.99
CA LEU A 122 -9.68 -6.05 -3.38
C LEU A 122 -8.53 -5.52 -4.23
N LYS A 123 -8.23 -6.20 -5.34
CA LYS A 123 -7.50 -5.58 -6.45
C LYS A 123 -8.54 -4.82 -7.28
N PRO A 124 -8.61 -3.49 -7.23
CA PRO A 124 -9.63 -2.78 -7.98
C PRO A 124 -9.42 -2.93 -9.50
N THR A 125 -10.47 -2.56 -10.22
CA THR A 125 -10.39 -2.26 -11.65
C THR A 125 -9.34 -1.18 -11.88
N PHE A 126 -8.56 -1.33 -12.96
CA PHE A 126 -7.61 -0.30 -13.39
C PHE A 126 -8.31 1.05 -13.57
N GLY A 127 -7.63 2.15 -13.23
CA GLY A 127 -8.18 3.50 -13.27
C GLY A 127 -9.14 3.87 -12.11
N ARG A 128 -9.55 2.93 -11.26
CA ARG A 128 -10.48 3.25 -10.15
C ARG A 128 -9.83 4.03 -9.01
N VAL A 129 -8.56 3.76 -8.70
CA VAL A 129 -7.81 4.44 -7.65
C VAL A 129 -6.62 5.14 -8.29
N PRO A 130 -6.47 6.47 -8.13
CA PRO A 130 -5.40 7.19 -8.80
C PRO A 130 -4.03 6.82 -8.24
N THR A 131 -3.03 6.79 -9.10
CA THR A 131 -1.63 6.50 -8.80
C THR A 131 -0.73 7.59 -9.35
N TYR A 132 0.07 8.18 -8.48
CA TYR A 132 1.17 9.06 -8.85
C TYR A 132 2.23 8.98 -7.75
N LEU A 133 3.51 8.96 -8.15
CA LEU A 133 4.64 8.83 -7.24
C LEU A 133 5.57 10.05 -7.38
N PRO A 134 5.39 11.09 -6.54
CA PRO A 134 6.23 12.30 -6.53
C PRO A 134 7.75 12.11 -6.54
N THR A 135 8.26 11.00 -5.98
CA THR A 135 9.69 10.66 -5.97
C THR A 135 10.19 10.01 -7.26
N ALA A 136 9.30 9.59 -8.16
CA ALA A 136 9.68 8.99 -9.42
C ALA A 136 10.18 10.06 -10.41
N PRO A 137 11.44 9.99 -10.87
CA PRO A 137 11.96 10.95 -11.85
C PRO A 137 11.42 10.69 -13.26
N VAL A 138 10.96 9.47 -13.52
CA VAL A 138 10.39 9.03 -14.79
C VAL A 138 9.21 8.10 -14.52
N GLU A 139 8.26 8.08 -15.44
CA GLU A 139 7.14 7.16 -15.36
C GLU A 139 7.56 5.71 -15.57
N ARG A 140 6.77 4.79 -15.00
CA ARG A 140 6.97 3.35 -15.18
C ARG A 140 6.71 2.95 -16.63
N GLY A 141 7.23 1.81 -17.08
CA GLY A 141 6.86 1.28 -18.40
C GLY A 141 5.34 1.04 -18.51
N LEU A 142 4.78 1.17 -19.72
CA LEU A 142 3.33 1.10 -19.98
C LEU A 142 2.68 -0.15 -19.36
N LEU A 143 3.33 -1.31 -19.47
CA LEU A 143 2.80 -2.55 -18.89
C LEU A 143 2.63 -2.46 -17.37
N ALA A 144 3.62 -1.89 -16.68
CA ALA A 144 3.55 -1.72 -15.23
C ALA A 144 2.49 -0.68 -14.82
N GLN A 145 2.29 0.36 -15.64
CA GLN A 145 1.20 1.32 -15.41
C GLN A 145 -0.17 0.64 -15.50
N LEU A 146 -0.41 -0.17 -16.54
CA LEU A 146 -1.70 -0.84 -16.77
C LEU A 146 -2.03 -1.95 -15.76
N MET A 147 -0.99 -2.62 -15.24
CA MET A 147 -1.18 -3.77 -14.35
C MET A 147 -1.23 -3.39 -12.86
N SER A 148 -0.55 -2.32 -12.47
CA SER A 148 -0.40 -1.93 -11.07
C SER A 148 -1.54 -1.05 -10.59
N VAL A 149 -2.22 -1.48 -9.52
CA VAL A 149 -3.27 -0.68 -8.87
C VAL A 149 -3.00 -0.52 -7.37
N GLN A 150 -3.49 0.56 -6.78
CA GLN A 150 -3.51 0.75 -5.33
C GLN A 150 -4.75 0.10 -4.72
N GLY A 151 -4.66 -0.30 -3.46
CA GLY A 151 -5.80 -0.84 -2.72
C GLY A 151 -5.51 -0.92 -1.23
N VAL A 152 -6.38 -1.62 -0.51
CA VAL A 152 -6.30 -1.77 0.94
C VAL A 152 -6.59 -3.20 1.35
N ILE A 153 -5.96 -3.58 2.46
CA ILE A 153 -6.13 -4.85 3.15
C ILE A 153 -6.78 -4.54 4.50
N CYS A 154 -7.87 -5.25 4.82
CA CYS A 154 -8.69 -5.04 6.00
C CYS A 154 -9.07 -6.40 6.62
N ARG A 155 -9.43 -6.41 7.91
CA ARG A 155 -10.02 -7.60 8.54
C ARG A 155 -11.45 -7.84 8.08
N GLU A 156 -12.17 -6.76 7.77
CA GLU A 156 -13.59 -6.84 7.41
C GLU A 156 -13.89 -6.18 6.07
N VAL A 157 -14.86 -6.74 5.34
CA VAL A 157 -15.32 -6.22 4.03
C VAL A 157 -15.97 -4.84 4.17
N ARG A 158 -16.58 -4.52 5.32
CA ARG A 158 -17.16 -3.19 5.56
C ARG A 158 -16.10 -2.09 5.55
N ASP A 159 -14.94 -2.35 6.14
CA ASP A 159 -13.81 -1.42 6.20
C ASP A 159 -13.17 -1.30 4.82
N LEU A 160 -13.00 -2.43 4.12
CA LEU A 160 -12.53 -2.47 2.74
C LEU A 160 -13.42 -1.59 1.84
N ARG A 161 -14.75 -1.73 1.93
CA ARG A 161 -15.70 -0.94 1.15
C ARG A 161 -15.59 0.56 1.45
N LEU A 162 -15.47 0.94 2.73
CA LEU A 162 -15.32 2.34 3.13
C LEU A 162 -13.99 2.92 2.63
N ALA A 163 -12.89 2.21 2.88
CA ALA A 163 -11.55 2.63 2.51
C ALA A 163 -11.41 2.77 0.99
N MET A 164 -11.94 1.83 0.20
CA MET A 164 -11.89 1.92 -1.27
C MET A 164 -12.63 3.16 -1.81
N LYS A 165 -13.75 3.58 -1.19
CA LYS A 165 -14.43 4.83 -1.56
C LYS A 165 -13.58 6.07 -1.27
N VAL A 166 -12.83 6.05 -0.18
CA VAL A 166 -11.89 7.12 0.17
C VAL A 166 -10.72 7.15 -0.80
N LEU A 167 -10.11 5.99 -1.08
CA LEU A 167 -8.97 5.92 -2.00
C LEU A 167 -9.33 6.35 -3.42
N ALA A 168 -10.55 6.05 -3.88
CA ALA A 168 -11.00 6.31 -5.26
C ALA A 168 -11.26 7.78 -5.60
N GLN A 169 -11.09 8.73 -4.67
CA GLN A 169 -11.21 10.16 -4.98
C GLN A 169 -10.14 10.55 -6.02
N GLY A 170 -10.55 11.30 -7.05
CA GLY A 170 -9.70 11.59 -8.21
C GLY A 170 -8.49 12.47 -7.90
N ASP A 171 -7.48 12.35 -8.77
CA ASP A 171 -6.26 13.17 -8.74
C ASP A 171 -5.81 13.45 -10.18
N ALA A 172 -5.67 14.73 -10.53
CA ALA A 172 -5.36 15.16 -11.89
C ALA A 172 -3.96 14.75 -12.37
N ARG A 173 -3.09 14.28 -11.45
CA ARG A 173 -1.74 13.80 -11.77
C ARG A 173 -1.74 12.39 -12.34
N ASP A 174 -2.85 11.64 -12.20
CA ASP A 174 -3.00 10.33 -12.84
C ASP A 174 -3.94 10.43 -14.05
N PRO A 175 -3.41 10.38 -15.29
CA PRO A 175 -4.23 10.48 -16.50
C PRO A 175 -5.10 9.24 -16.75
N PHE A 176 -4.87 8.13 -16.05
CA PHE A 176 -5.67 6.91 -16.18
C PHE A 176 -6.82 6.82 -15.20
N TRP A 177 -6.93 7.76 -14.25
CA TRP A 177 -8.03 7.75 -13.32
C TRP A 177 -9.36 8.04 -14.02
N MET A 178 -10.38 7.25 -13.68
CA MET A 178 -11.71 7.34 -14.28
C MET A 178 -12.78 7.62 -13.20
N PRO A 179 -13.72 8.57 -13.43
CA PRO A 179 -14.79 8.93 -12.49
C PRO A 179 -15.96 7.92 -12.50
N VAL A 180 -15.67 6.61 -12.48
CA VAL A 180 -16.65 5.50 -12.55
C VAL A 180 -16.72 4.71 -11.26
#